data_AF-A0A357QH51-F1
#
_entry.id   AF-A0A357QH51-F1
#
_cell.length_a   1.000
_cell.length_b   1.000
_cell.length_c   1.000
_cell.angle_alpha   90.00
_cell.angle_beta   90.00
_cell.angle_gamma   90.00
#
_symmetry.space_group_name_H-M   'P 1'
#
loop_
_entity.id
_entity.type
_entity.pdbx_description
1 polymer ?
#
loop_
_entity_poly.entity_id
_entity_poly.type
_entity_poly.pdbx_seq_one_letter_code
_entity_poly.pdbx_strand_id
1 'polypeptide(L)'
;MSKKTITNYIPEIYRDIFPSFFSKNIDTEMLADCNDCVMLPGKNGVSGQDYFSEETKCCTYFPYIPNYMAGLILSAKKFPEGKKIIRQMIAAGSGITPKGIMPGKKYLHLYELSRKKSFGKNASLKCPFYQSEKGMCAVWEGRGAVCSGFFCRHMRGADGENFWNAVKKYLQVSEQVLARYSIFFLDGIPENLPATPPDPWSWSADELDEKKPDNYKEIWGKWEGKEEQFYIGAYELVKKLDRKKFESLMGIDHPYQLKKIEIAWKKMMKPQLPDIMKINPAASFRKKNENTWLASVPAGTFEIQQVVFDLLHYFDGKRKTPEVLKAIRKNLQVEPDRDLLEGFYQNRILI
;
A
#
# COMPACT_ATOMS: atom_id res chain seq x y z
N MET A 1 6.06 -19.48 -10.82
CA MET A 1 5.63 -18.07 -10.65
C MET A 1 6.82 -17.15 -10.92
N SER A 2 6.62 -16.03 -11.61
CA SER A 2 7.68 -15.03 -11.82
C SER A 2 8.07 -14.42 -10.47
N LYS A 3 9.38 -14.28 -10.22
CA LYS A 3 9.92 -13.71 -8.98
C LYS A 3 10.34 -12.27 -9.22
N LYS A 4 10.04 -11.41 -8.25
CA LYS A 4 10.53 -10.02 -8.18
C LYS A 4 11.22 -9.80 -6.84
N THR A 5 12.03 -8.77 -6.77
CA THR A 5 12.59 -8.28 -5.50
C THR A 5 11.63 -7.27 -4.87
N ILE A 6 11.73 -7.08 -3.55
CA ILE A 6 10.95 -6.06 -2.85
C ILE A 6 11.27 -4.66 -3.42
N THR A 7 12.53 -4.42 -3.81
CA THR A 7 12.96 -3.20 -4.50
C THR A 7 12.24 -2.89 -5.81
N ASN A 8 11.61 -3.88 -6.48
CA ASN A 8 10.81 -3.62 -7.68
C ASN A 8 9.47 -2.93 -7.39
N TYR A 9 9.03 -2.89 -6.12
CA TYR A 9 7.75 -2.34 -5.71
C TYR A 9 7.85 -0.97 -5.05
N ILE A 10 9.06 -0.52 -4.69
CA ILE A 10 9.28 0.74 -3.96
C ILE A 10 10.05 1.75 -4.84
N PRO A 11 9.99 3.06 -4.52
CA PRO A 11 10.71 4.10 -5.24
C PRO A 11 12.22 3.84 -5.32
N GLU A 12 12.80 4.19 -6.48
CA GLU A 12 14.20 3.86 -6.79
C GLU A 12 15.21 4.53 -5.87
N ILE A 13 14.86 5.69 -5.30
CA ILE A 13 15.70 6.45 -4.37
C ILE A 13 16.12 5.62 -3.15
N TYR A 14 15.36 4.56 -2.81
CA TYR A 14 15.67 3.70 -1.68
C TYR A 14 16.65 2.57 -1.99
N ARG A 15 16.90 2.25 -3.27
CA ARG A 15 17.66 1.04 -3.66
C ARG A 15 19.05 0.99 -3.03
N ASP A 16 19.72 2.14 -2.95
CA ASP A 16 21.11 2.22 -2.48
C ASP A 16 21.22 2.42 -0.97
N ILE A 17 20.17 2.91 -0.31
CA ILE A 17 20.18 3.21 1.13
C ILE A 17 19.46 2.16 1.98
N PHE A 18 18.52 1.40 1.42
CA PHE A 18 17.82 0.35 2.17
C PHE A 18 18.70 -0.89 2.37
N PRO A 19 18.45 -1.67 3.44
CA PRO A 19 19.23 -2.86 3.73
C PRO A 19 19.05 -3.91 2.64
N SER A 20 20.06 -4.78 2.48
CA SER A 20 20.07 -5.85 1.46
C SER A 20 18.89 -6.82 1.55
N PHE A 21 18.18 -6.83 2.69
CA PHE A 21 16.91 -7.55 2.85
C PHE A 21 15.91 -7.20 1.73
N PHE A 22 15.84 -5.95 1.28
CA PHE A 22 14.91 -5.53 0.22
C PHE A 22 15.25 -6.12 -1.16
N SER A 23 16.44 -6.69 -1.33
CA SER A 23 16.83 -7.45 -2.53
C SER A 23 16.36 -8.91 -2.50
N LYS A 24 15.68 -9.37 -1.42
CA LYS A 24 15.11 -10.72 -1.37
C LYS A 24 14.00 -10.88 -2.40
N ASN A 25 13.94 -12.08 -2.96
CA ASN A 25 12.87 -12.49 -3.86
C ASN A 25 11.55 -12.72 -3.11
N ILE A 26 10.47 -12.31 -3.75
CA ILE A 26 9.08 -12.59 -3.42
C ILE A 26 8.36 -13.02 -4.70
N ASP A 27 7.21 -13.67 -4.54
CA ASP A 27 6.35 -13.93 -5.69
C ASP A 27 5.80 -12.60 -6.22
N THR A 28 5.62 -12.53 -7.54
CA THR A 28 5.00 -11.35 -8.16
C THR A 28 3.56 -11.22 -7.69
N GLU A 29 3.20 -10.07 -7.14
CA GLU A 29 1.81 -9.69 -6.80
C GLU A 29 0.95 -9.49 -8.06
N MET A 30 0.56 -10.58 -8.72
CA MET A 30 -0.20 -10.56 -9.99
C MET A 30 -1.67 -10.14 -9.80
N LEU A 31 -2.21 -10.27 -8.58
CA LEU A 31 -3.58 -9.85 -8.25
C LEU A 31 -3.71 -8.34 -8.01
N ALA A 32 -2.66 -7.57 -8.26
CA ALA A 32 -2.60 -6.13 -8.05
C ALA A 32 -1.92 -5.42 -9.23
N ASP A 33 -2.22 -5.88 -10.44
CA ASP A 33 -1.84 -5.19 -11.67
C ASP A 33 -2.83 -4.07 -11.99
N CYS A 34 -2.37 -2.82 -11.99
CA CYS A 34 -3.25 -1.70 -12.32
C CYS A 34 -3.67 -1.68 -13.80
N ASN A 35 -2.89 -2.29 -14.70
CA ASN A 35 -3.25 -2.41 -16.13
C ASN A 35 -4.34 -3.46 -16.35
N ASP A 36 -4.30 -4.55 -15.59
CA ASP A 36 -5.33 -5.61 -15.61
C ASP A 36 -6.00 -5.74 -14.23
N CYS A 37 -6.69 -4.66 -13.84
CA CYS A 37 -7.24 -4.52 -12.49
C CYS A 37 -8.31 -5.58 -12.20
N VAL A 38 -7.98 -6.56 -11.37
CA VAL A 38 -8.89 -7.65 -10.93
C VAL A 38 -10.10 -7.17 -10.12
N MET A 39 -10.10 -5.91 -9.67
CA MET A 39 -11.17 -5.30 -8.90
C MET A 39 -12.27 -4.65 -9.76
N LEU A 40 -12.19 -4.77 -11.09
CA LEU A 40 -13.22 -4.30 -12.01
C LEU A 40 -14.30 -5.37 -12.24
N PRO A 41 -15.56 -4.99 -12.54
CA PRO A 41 -16.63 -5.93 -12.83
C PRO A 41 -16.27 -6.87 -14.00
N GLY A 42 -16.63 -8.15 -13.90
CA GLY A 42 -16.47 -9.13 -14.98
C GLY A 42 -15.03 -9.63 -15.22
N LYS A 43 -14.03 -9.15 -14.47
CA LYS A 43 -12.68 -9.72 -14.49
C LYS A 43 -12.61 -10.97 -13.61
N ASN A 44 -11.93 -12.01 -14.11
CA ASN A 44 -11.78 -13.31 -13.44
C ASN A 44 -11.17 -13.15 -12.04
N GLY A 45 -11.85 -13.66 -11.01
CA GLY A 45 -11.26 -13.84 -9.67
C GLY A 45 -11.96 -13.10 -8.53
N VAL A 46 -13.02 -12.34 -8.79
CA VAL A 46 -13.76 -11.63 -7.73
C VAL A 46 -15.26 -11.79 -7.92
N SER A 47 -15.91 -12.40 -6.94
CA SER A 47 -17.35 -12.22 -6.72
C SER A 47 -17.61 -12.00 -5.24
N GLY A 48 -18.58 -11.13 -4.94
CA GLY A 48 -18.93 -10.76 -3.57
C GLY A 48 -18.04 -9.67 -2.94
N GLN A 49 -17.20 -8.96 -3.70
CA GLN A 49 -16.63 -7.68 -3.28
C GLN A 49 -17.35 -6.50 -3.95
N ASP A 50 -17.35 -5.38 -3.25
CA ASP A 50 -17.61 -4.06 -3.82
C ASP A 50 -16.53 -3.74 -4.87
N TYR A 51 -16.84 -3.92 -6.15
CA TYR A 51 -15.93 -3.58 -7.25
C TYR A 51 -15.54 -2.10 -7.22
N PHE A 52 -14.37 -1.81 -7.78
CA PHE A 52 -13.99 -0.44 -8.09
C PHE A 52 -14.67 0.04 -9.37
N SER A 53 -14.84 1.36 -9.48
CA SER A 53 -15.24 2.01 -10.72
C SER A 53 -14.08 1.99 -11.72
N GLU A 54 -14.39 1.75 -12.99
CA GLU A 54 -13.42 1.86 -14.10
C GLU A 54 -12.76 3.25 -14.16
N GLU A 55 -13.51 4.29 -13.76
CA GLU A 55 -13.05 5.67 -13.82
C GLU A 55 -11.98 6.00 -12.77
N THR A 56 -11.92 5.25 -11.65
CA THR A 56 -11.04 5.60 -10.51
C THR A 56 -10.16 4.46 -10.02
N LYS A 57 -10.53 3.18 -10.22
CA LYS A 57 -9.85 2.01 -9.64
C LYS A 57 -9.60 2.23 -8.14
N CYS A 58 -8.47 1.82 -7.58
CA CYS A 58 -8.10 2.17 -6.19
C CYS A 58 -7.63 3.64 -6.02
N CYS A 59 -7.53 4.43 -7.10
CA CYS A 59 -6.96 5.78 -7.10
C CYS A 59 -7.97 6.84 -6.63
N THR A 60 -8.65 6.54 -5.52
CA THR A 60 -9.49 7.48 -4.75
C THR A 60 -8.85 7.84 -3.41
N TYR A 61 -7.60 7.42 -3.20
CA TYR A 61 -6.75 7.85 -2.10
C TYR A 61 -5.66 8.75 -2.67
N PHE A 62 -5.54 9.96 -2.13
CA PHE A 62 -4.45 10.86 -2.44
C PHE A 62 -3.32 10.66 -1.41
N PRO A 63 -2.19 10.05 -1.82
CA PRO A 63 -1.06 9.83 -0.93
C PRO A 63 -0.34 11.12 -0.55
N TYR A 64 0.18 11.13 0.68
CA TYR A 64 1.25 12.03 1.07
C TYR A 64 2.50 11.76 0.22
N ILE A 65 3.09 12.81 -0.36
CA ILE A 65 4.37 12.78 -1.09
C ILE A 65 5.41 13.55 -0.27
N PRO A 66 6.41 12.87 0.33
CA PRO A 66 7.49 13.52 1.07
C PRO A 66 8.25 14.55 0.23
N ASN A 67 8.81 15.58 0.88
CA ASN A 67 9.54 16.66 0.22
C ASN A 67 10.59 16.20 -0.82
N TYR A 68 11.41 15.21 -0.48
CA TYR A 68 12.44 14.67 -1.36
C TYR A 68 11.88 13.82 -2.50
N MET A 69 10.69 13.22 -2.34
CA MET A 69 10.00 12.54 -3.45
C MET A 69 9.36 13.55 -4.40
N ALA A 70 8.79 14.64 -3.87
CA ALA A 70 8.34 15.75 -4.69
C ALA A 70 9.51 16.31 -5.50
N GLY A 71 10.68 16.47 -4.87
CA GLY A 71 11.93 16.84 -5.53
C GLY A 71 12.38 15.86 -6.61
N LEU A 72 12.34 14.56 -6.34
CA LEU A 72 12.61 13.51 -7.34
C LEU A 72 11.71 13.69 -8.57
N ILE A 73 10.41 13.88 -8.36
CA ILE A 73 9.43 14.04 -9.43
C ILE A 73 9.70 15.33 -10.23
N LEU A 74 9.98 16.44 -9.53
CA LEU A 74 10.30 17.75 -10.11
C LEU A 74 11.62 17.73 -10.91
N SER A 75 12.62 16.98 -10.47
CA SER A 75 13.92 16.87 -11.14
C SER A 75 13.90 15.89 -12.32
N ALA A 76 13.29 14.70 -12.20
CA ALA A 76 13.49 13.64 -13.18
C ALA A 76 12.72 13.85 -14.50
N LYS A 77 13.37 13.62 -15.65
CA LYS A 77 12.74 13.79 -16.99
C LYS A 77 11.56 12.85 -17.24
N LYS A 78 11.50 11.71 -16.54
CA LYS A 78 10.50 10.64 -16.72
C LYS A 78 9.08 10.97 -16.24
N PHE A 79 8.86 12.11 -15.55
CA PHE A 79 7.55 12.46 -14.98
C PHE A 79 6.96 13.78 -15.53
N PRO A 80 6.84 14.00 -16.84
CA PRO A 80 6.37 15.30 -17.36
C PRO A 80 5.00 15.71 -16.79
N GLU A 81 4.05 14.78 -16.72
CA GLU A 81 2.71 15.02 -16.17
C GLU A 81 2.74 15.17 -14.64
N GLY A 82 3.50 14.33 -13.94
CA GLY A 82 3.70 14.46 -12.50
C GLY A 82 4.27 15.83 -12.10
N LYS A 83 5.22 16.37 -12.86
CA LYS A 83 5.76 17.72 -12.67
C LYS A 83 4.70 18.79 -12.83
N LYS A 84 3.90 18.70 -13.91
CA LYS A 84 2.82 19.67 -14.17
C LYS A 84 1.82 19.70 -13.02
N ILE A 85 1.38 18.53 -12.56
CA ILE A 85 0.45 18.40 -11.44
C ILE A 85 1.06 18.99 -10.17
N ILE A 86 2.28 18.58 -9.79
CA ILE A 86 2.92 19.11 -8.57
C ILE A 86 3.09 20.64 -8.63
N ARG A 87 3.47 21.21 -9.78
CA ARG A 87 3.58 22.67 -9.93
C ARG A 87 2.25 23.39 -9.78
N GLN A 88 1.17 22.82 -10.30
CA GLN A 88 -0.18 23.36 -10.09
C GLN A 88 -0.56 23.32 -8.61
N MET A 89 -0.24 22.23 -7.91
CA MET A 89 -0.49 22.12 -6.48
C MET A 89 0.34 23.12 -5.67
N ILE A 90 1.62 23.30 -6.00
CA ILE A 90 2.49 24.33 -5.39
C ILE A 90 1.90 25.72 -5.60
N ALA A 91 1.43 26.04 -6.81
CA ALA A 91 0.81 27.33 -7.12
C ALA A 91 -0.47 27.56 -6.30
N ALA A 92 -1.31 26.53 -6.12
CA ALA A 92 -2.51 26.59 -5.28
C ALA A 92 -2.19 26.69 -3.78
N GLY A 93 -1.13 26.02 -3.33
CA GLY A 93 -0.58 26.09 -1.97
C GLY A 93 -1.37 25.32 -0.89
N SER A 94 -2.57 24.82 -1.20
CA SER A 94 -3.31 23.93 -0.30
C SER A 94 -2.61 22.58 -0.15
N GLY A 95 -2.34 22.19 1.10
CA GLY A 95 -1.63 20.94 1.41
C GLY A 95 -0.14 20.96 1.05
N ILE A 96 0.46 22.13 0.85
CA ILE A 96 1.87 22.31 0.46
C ILE A 96 2.68 22.80 1.65
N THR A 97 3.64 21.99 2.10
CA THR A 97 4.45 22.27 3.30
C THR A 97 5.90 21.82 3.12
N PRO A 98 6.85 22.30 3.94
CA PRO A 98 8.23 21.79 3.92
C PRO A 98 8.36 20.28 4.18
N LYS A 99 7.36 19.65 4.81
CA LYS A 99 7.32 18.18 5.00
C LYS A 99 7.06 17.46 3.67
N GLY A 100 6.21 18.04 2.83
CA GLY A 100 5.82 17.49 1.54
C GLY A 100 4.43 17.96 1.10
N ILE A 101 3.89 17.22 0.14
CA ILE A 101 2.58 17.46 -0.47
C ILE A 101 1.58 16.50 0.17
N MET A 102 0.47 17.03 0.67
CA MET A 102 -0.64 16.27 1.24
C MET A 102 -1.96 16.72 0.63
N PRO A 103 -3.04 15.93 0.78
CA PRO A 103 -4.35 16.38 0.38
C PRO A 103 -4.78 17.60 1.19
N GLY A 104 -5.49 18.52 0.55
CA GLY A 104 -6.14 19.63 1.25
C GLY A 104 -7.17 19.13 2.27
N LYS A 105 -7.50 19.96 3.26
CA LYS A 105 -8.45 19.59 4.33
C LYS A 105 -9.78 19.07 3.78
N LYS A 106 -10.32 19.73 2.73
CA LYS A 106 -11.56 19.34 2.04
C LYS A 106 -11.54 17.89 1.59
N TYR A 107 -10.49 17.51 0.87
CA TYR A 107 -10.31 16.15 0.39
C TYR A 107 -10.22 15.16 1.58
N LEU A 108 -9.38 15.46 2.58
CA LEU A 108 -9.20 14.59 3.74
C LEU A 108 -10.53 14.32 4.45
N HIS A 109 -11.33 15.37 4.64
CA HIS A 109 -12.62 15.26 5.31
C HIS A 109 -13.63 14.42 4.52
N LEU A 110 -13.79 14.70 3.22
CA LEU A 110 -14.65 13.91 2.34
C LEU A 110 -14.20 12.44 2.28
N TYR A 111 -12.89 12.20 2.23
CA TYR A 111 -12.32 10.87 2.25
C TYR A 111 -12.62 10.15 3.57
N GLU A 112 -12.32 10.73 4.73
CA GLU A 112 -12.56 10.09 6.03
C GLU A 112 -14.04 9.76 6.27
N LEU A 113 -14.95 10.66 5.90
CA LEU A 113 -16.39 10.43 6.03
C LEU A 113 -16.90 9.27 5.15
N SER A 114 -16.31 9.08 3.97
CA SER A 114 -16.90 8.21 2.95
C SER A 114 -16.10 6.93 2.66
N ARG A 115 -14.80 6.86 2.98
CA ARG A 115 -13.86 5.82 2.51
C ARG A 115 -14.34 4.39 2.72
N LYS A 116 -15.10 4.11 3.79
CA LYS A 116 -15.65 2.76 4.07
C LYS A 116 -16.62 2.28 2.98
N LYS A 117 -17.31 3.19 2.29
CA LYS A 117 -18.31 2.90 1.26
C LYS A 117 -17.92 3.38 -0.14
N SER A 118 -17.07 4.41 -0.22
CA SER A 118 -16.75 5.12 -1.47
C SER A 118 -15.37 4.82 -2.04
N PHE A 119 -14.50 4.13 -1.29
CA PHE A 119 -13.14 3.83 -1.74
C PHE A 119 -13.17 3.04 -3.05
N GLY A 120 -12.50 3.61 -4.03
CA GLY A 120 -12.36 3.12 -5.39
C GLY A 120 -13.60 3.25 -6.27
N LYS A 121 -14.61 4.00 -5.83
CA LYS A 121 -15.89 4.13 -6.54
C LYS A 121 -16.22 5.57 -6.92
N ASN A 122 -15.84 6.54 -6.08
CA ASN A 122 -16.31 7.91 -6.21
C ASN A 122 -15.34 8.80 -7.00
N ALA A 123 -15.80 9.31 -8.14
CA ALA A 123 -15.05 10.23 -9.00
C ALA A 123 -14.63 11.52 -8.28
N SER A 124 -15.42 12.01 -7.32
CA SER A 124 -15.09 13.21 -6.54
C SER A 124 -13.87 13.05 -5.63
N LEU A 125 -13.44 11.81 -5.37
CA LEU A 125 -12.23 11.50 -4.60
C LEU A 125 -11.05 11.08 -5.48
N LYS A 126 -11.18 11.19 -6.81
CA LYS A 126 -10.12 10.82 -7.76
C LYS A 126 -8.81 11.50 -7.38
N CYS A 127 -7.77 10.69 -7.19
CA CYS A 127 -6.44 11.17 -6.87
C CYS A 127 -5.94 12.08 -8.02
N PRO A 128 -5.38 13.27 -7.72
CA PRO A 128 -4.88 14.18 -8.74
C PRO A 128 -3.81 13.56 -9.65
N PHE A 129 -3.06 12.56 -9.15
CA PHE A 129 -2.04 11.87 -9.93
C PHE A 129 -2.57 10.75 -10.84
N TYR A 130 -3.86 10.41 -10.77
CA TYR A 130 -4.43 9.37 -11.61
C TYR A 130 -4.79 9.91 -13.00
N GLN A 131 -4.25 9.28 -14.03
CA GLN A 131 -4.49 9.64 -15.42
C GLN A 131 -5.55 8.71 -16.00
N SER A 132 -6.83 9.10 -15.92
CA SER A 132 -7.95 8.25 -16.35
C SER A 132 -7.78 7.71 -17.78
N GLU A 133 -7.31 8.52 -18.72
CA GLU A 133 -7.08 8.13 -20.13
C GLU A 133 -6.03 7.03 -20.29
N LYS A 134 -5.00 7.03 -19.44
CA LYS A 134 -3.90 6.05 -19.48
C LYS A 134 -4.10 4.90 -18.49
N GLY A 135 -5.08 5.03 -17.59
CA GLY A 135 -5.32 4.08 -16.49
C GLY A 135 -4.17 3.97 -15.49
N MET A 136 -3.27 4.96 -15.42
CA MET A 136 -1.97 4.90 -14.74
C MET A 136 -1.72 6.11 -13.84
N CYS A 137 -0.79 5.97 -12.90
CA CYS A 137 -0.37 7.05 -12.00
C CYS A 137 0.77 7.88 -12.62
N ALA A 138 0.59 9.19 -12.70
CA ALA A 138 1.58 10.14 -13.23
C ALA A 138 2.88 10.20 -12.41
N VAL A 139 2.85 9.71 -11.17
CA VAL A 139 3.99 9.68 -10.23
C VAL A 139 4.31 8.27 -9.74
N TRP A 140 3.95 7.23 -10.50
CA TRP A 140 4.04 5.83 -10.04
C TRP A 140 5.37 5.49 -9.37
N GLU A 141 6.50 5.77 -10.00
CA GLU A 141 7.83 5.44 -9.43
C GLU A 141 8.28 6.38 -8.30
N GLY A 142 7.59 7.50 -8.09
CA GLY A 142 7.80 8.46 -7.00
C GLY A 142 6.69 8.44 -5.95
N ARG A 143 5.87 7.38 -5.91
CA ARG A 143 4.72 7.29 -5.01
C ARG A 143 5.14 6.99 -3.57
N GLY A 144 4.45 7.59 -2.61
CA GLY A 144 4.72 7.41 -1.19
C GLY A 144 4.42 6.00 -0.66
N ALA A 145 4.69 5.78 0.62
CA ALA A 145 4.67 4.49 1.29
C ALA A 145 3.34 3.76 1.16
N VAL A 146 2.23 4.49 1.29
CA VAL A 146 0.88 3.90 1.24
C VAL A 146 0.63 3.28 -0.13
N CYS A 147 0.83 4.03 -1.22
CA CYS A 147 0.62 3.51 -2.58
C CYS A 147 1.70 2.51 -3.02
N SER A 148 2.91 2.58 -2.44
CA SER A 148 3.97 1.60 -2.71
C SER A 148 3.72 0.25 -2.02
N GLY A 149 3.09 0.26 -0.83
CA GLY A 149 2.81 -0.94 -0.04
C GLY A 149 1.34 -1.38 -0.04
N PHE A 150 0.48 -0.76 -0.86
CA PHE A 150 -0.93 -1.13 -0.97
C PHE A 150 -1.15 -2.03 -2.18
N PHE A 151 -1.80 -3.16 -1.96
CA PHE A 151 -2.25 -4.09 -2.98
C PHE A 151 -3.72 -4.39 -2.71
N CYS A 152 -4.57 -4.32 -3.72
CA CYS A 152 -6.00 -4.59 -3.55
C CYS A 152 -6.28 -6.06 -3.18
N ARG A 153 -5.40 -6.96 -3.63
CA ARG A 153 -5.34 -8.37 -3.25
C ARG A 153 -3.90 -8.84 -3.19
N HIS A 154 -3.67 -9.88 -2.39
CA HIS A 154 -2.36 -10.43 -2.13
C HIS A 154 -2.28 -11.88 -2.60
N MET A 155 -1.23 -12.22 -3.35
CA MET A 155 -0.97 -13.59 -3.82
C MET A 155 -0.88 -14.60 -2.67
N ARG A 156 -0.32 -14.18 -1.54
CA ARG A 156 -0.13 -14.99 -0.33
C ARG A 156 -1.17 -14.69 0.75
N GLY A 157 -2.38 -14.26 0.34
CA GLY A 157 -3.50 -13.99 1.23
C GLY A 157 -3.15 -13.05 2.39
N ALA A 158 -3.62 -13.37 3.58
CA ALA A 158 -3.39 -12.59 4.79
C ALA A 158 -1.91 -12.52 5.20
N ASP A 159 -1.09 -13.53 4.87
CA ASP A 159 0.35 -13.46 5.16
C ASP A 159 1.08 -12.49 4.21
N GLY A 160 0.64 -12.41 2.95
CA GLY A 160 1.06 -11.37 2.01
C GLY A 160 0.65 -9.98 2.45
N GLU A 161 -0.60 -9.82 2.90
CA GLU A 161 -1.10 -8.56 3.46
C GLU A 161 -0.25 -8.09 4.65
N ASN A 162 0.02 -8.99 5.61
CA ASN A 162 0.83 -8.70 6.78
C ASN A 162 2.26 -8.27 6.40
N PHE A 163 2.86 -8.96 5.42
CA PHE A 163 4.18 -8.60 4.92
C PHE A 163 4.21 -7.20 4.30
N TRP A 164 3.27 -6.88 3.39
CA TRP A 164 3.22 -5.56 2.76
C TRP A 164 2.84 -4.45 3.72
N ASN A 165 2.02 -4.73 4.74
CA ASN A 165 1.77 -3.78 5.82
C ASN A 165 3.03 -3.48 6.63
N ALA A 166 3.89 -4.47 6.89
CA ALA A 166 5.19 -4.25 7.52
C ALA A 166 6.14 -3.42 6.64
N VAL A 167 6.19 -3.71 5.34
CA VAL A 167 6.97 -2.92 4.35
C VAL A 167 6.46 -1.47 4.30
N LYS A 168 5.14 -1.26 4.18
CA LYS A 168 4.50 0.05 4.20
C LYS A 168 4.88 0.83 5.46
N LYS A 169 4.88 0.19 6.64
CA LYS A 169 5.24 0.86 7.89
C LYS A 169 6.71 1.28 7.91
N TYR A 170 7.62 0.44 7.43
CA TYR A 170 9.03 0.78 7.29
C TYR A 170 9.23 1.98 6.35
N LEU A 171 8.55 1.98 5.20
CA LEU A 171 8.57 3.11 4.26
C LEU A 171 8.05 4.39 4.93
N GLN A 172 6.90 4.35 5.61
CA GLN A 172 6.34 5.53 6.29
C GLN A 172 7.31 6.15 7.31
N VAL A 173 8.00 5.31 8.09
CA VAL A 173 8.99 5.80 9.06
C VAL A 173 10.20 6.39 8.33
N SER A 174 10.68 5.72 7.28
CA SER A 174 11.76 6.22 6.42
C SER A 174 11.43 7.56 5.79
N GLU A 175 10.20 7.73 5.30
CA GLU A 175 9.69 8.97 4.75
C GLU A 175 9.68 10.12 5.76
N GLN A 176 9.22 9.86 6.98
CA GLN A 176 9.22 10.86 8.04
C GLN A 176 10.63 11.29 8.44
N VAL A 177 11.55 10.33 8.61
CA VAL A 177 12.94 10.59 8.97
C VAL A 177 13.65 11.39 7.88
N LEU A 178 13.55 10.95 6.62
CA LEU A 178 14.20 11.62 5.49
C LEU A 178 13.60 12.99 5.18
N ALA A 179 12.29 13.17 5.37
CA ALA A 179 11.66 14.47 5.22
C ALA A 179 12.15 15.46 6.28
N ARG A 180 12.22 15.04 7.55
CA ARG A 180 12.75 15.87 8.66
C ARG A 180 14.24 16.17 8.48
N TYR A 181 15.03 15.18 8.06
CA TYR A 181 16.44 15.36 7.71
C TYR A 181 16.60 16.46 6.66
N SER A 182 15.83 16.41 5.58
CA SER A 182 15.90 17.40 4.50
C SER A 182 15.55 18.80 4.98
N ILE A 183 14.52 18.95 5.80
CA ILE A 183 14.14 20.23 6.40
C ILE A 183 15.28 20.77 7.26
N PHE A 184 15.83 19.94 8.15
CA PHE A 184 16.89 20.34 9.07
C PHE A 184 18.11 20.90 8.33
N PHE A 185 18.54 20.26 7.25
CA PHE A 185 19.73 20.68 6.50
C PHE A 185 19.49 21.85 5.53
N LEU A 186 18.25 22.09 5.08
CA LEU A 186 17.93 23.22 4.20
C LEU A 186 17.56 24.49 4.97
N ASP A 187 16.93 24.34 6.13
CA ASP A 187 16.33 25.46 6.84
C ASP A 187 16.67 25.54 8.34
N GLY A 188 17.31 24.52 8.89
CA GLY A 188 17.55 24.42 10.33
C GLY A 188 16.34 23.85 11.07
N ILE A 189 16.16 24.22 12.34
CA ILE A 189 14.97 23.84 13.12
C ILE A 189 13.90 24.90 12.85
N PRO A 190 12.89 24.66 11.99
CA PRO A 190 11.86 25.64 11.76
C PRO A 190 11.02 25.83 13.02
N GLU A 191 10.90 27.08 13.47
CA GLU A 191 10.18 27.46 14.69
C GLU A 191 8.68 27.09 14.64
N ASN A 192 8.09 27.09 13.43
CA ASN A 192 6.65 27.01 13.23
C ASN A 192 6.17 25.77 12.46
N LEU A 193 6.96 24.69 12.39
CA LEU A 193 6.43 23.45 11.81
C LEU A 193 5.35 22.87 12.73
N PRO A 194 4.08 22.74 12.28
CA PRO A 194 3.04 22.18 13.12
C PRO A 194 3.44 20.78 13.60
N ALA A 195 3.58 20.63 14.93
CA ALA A 195 3.89 19.35 15.57
C ALA A 195 2.66 18.42 15.50
N THR A 196 1.47 19.00 15.59
CA THR A 196 0.16 18.35 15.52
C THR A 196 -0.51 18.58 14.16
N PRO A 197 -1.29 17.61 13.66
CA PRO A 197 -2.24 17.87 12.59
C PRO A 197 -3.18 19.01 13.04
N PRO A 198 -3.51 19.96 12.15
CA PRO A 198 -4.51 20.99 12.48
C PRO A 198 -5.83 20.33 12.88
N ASP A 199 -6.59 20.99 13.75
CA ASP A 199 -7.94 20.53 14.13
C ASP A 199 -8.76 20.26 12.86
N PRO A 200 -9.20 19.01 12.63
CA PRO A 200 -9.96 18.65 11.43
C PRO A 200 -11.35 19.32 11.38
N TRP A 201 -11.79 19.96 12.47
CA TRP A 201 -13.07 20.66 12.56
C TRP A 201 -12.94 22.19 12.50
N SER A 202 -11.71 22.73 12.42
CA SER A 202 -11.45 24.16 12.24
C SER A 202 -11.05 24.47 10.79
N TRP A 203 -11.87 25.26 10.11
CA TRP A 203 -11.75 25.60 8.69
C TRP A 203 -11.83 27.10 8.48
N SER A 204 -10.88 27.67 7.74
CA SER A 204 -11.10 28.98 7.12
C SER A 204 -11.83 28.83 5.77
N ALA A 205 -12.40 29.93 5.27
CA ALA A 205 -13.02 29.94 3.94
C ALA A 205 -12.01 29.56 2.84
N ASP A 206 -10.77 30.05 2.95
CA ASP A 206 -9.71 29.74 1.99
C ASP A 206 -9.28 28.27 2.03
N GLU A 207 -9.32 27.61 3.19
CA GLU A 207 -9.06 26.17 3.29
C GLU A 207 -10.17 25.33 2.63
N LEU A 208 -11.43 25.81 2.70
CA LEU A 208 -12.56 25.17 2.01
C LEU A 208 -12.49 25.37 0.49
N ASP A 209 -11.98 26.51 0.04
CA ASP A 209 -11.71 26.83 -1.36
C ASP A 209 -10.40 26.22 -1.89
N GLU A 210 -9.69 25.44 -1.06
CA GLU A 210 -8.41 24.81 -1.41
C GLU A 210 -7.32 25.80 -1.83
N LYS A 211 -7.27 26.97 -1.17
CA LYS A 211 -6.22 27.99 -1.31
C LYS A 211 -5.13 27.84 -0.24
N LYS A 212 -4.10 28.68 -0.33
CA LYS A 212 -3.06 28.84 0.70
C LYS A 212 -3.70 29.17 2.05
N PRO A 213 -3.30 28.50 3.15
CA PRO A 213 -3.73 28.88 4.49
C PRO A 213 -3.14 30.23 4.92
N ASP A 214 -3.77 30.89 5.89
CA ASP A 214 -3.34 32.22 6.36
C ASP A 214 -1.91 32.24 6.91
N ASN A 215 -1.48 31.14 7.53
CA ASN A 215 -0.13 30.98 8.08
C ASN A 215 0.89 30.42 7.07
N TYR A 216 0.61 30.47 5.76
CA TYR A 216 1.49 29.90 4.72
C TYR A 216 2.92 30.48 4.76
N LYS A 217 3.03 31.80 4.97
CA LYS A 217 4.32 32.49 5.12
C LYS A 217 5.08 32.05 6.37
N GLU A 218 4.40 31.76 7.47
CA GLU A 218 5.04 31.26 8.69
C GLU A 218 5.54 29.82 8.52
N ILE A 219 4.78 28.99 7.79
CA ILE A 219 5.14 27.61 7.47
C ILE A 219 6.40 27.55 6.59
N TRP A 220 6.50 28.42 5.59
CA TRP A 220 7.57 28.40 4.60
C TRP A 220 8.74 29.34 4.92
N GLY A 221 8.53 30.39 5.71
CA GLY A 221 9.56 31.36 6.07
C GLY A 221 10.28 31.93 4.85
N LYS A 222 11.61 31.80 4.82
CA LYS A 222 12.46 32.27 3.71
C LYS A 222 12.25 31.52 2.39
N TRP A 223 11.56 30.38 2.44
CA TRP A 223 11.27 29.52 1.28
C TRP A 223 9.89 29.78 0.67
N GLU A 224 9.12 30.76 1.17
CA GLU A 224 7.88 31.18 0.51
C GLU A 224 8.15 31.62 -0.94
N GLY A 225 7.39 31.06 -1.90
CA GLY A 225 7.61 31.29 -3.33
C GLY A 225 8.83 30.57 -3.90
N LYS A 226 9.52 29.76 -3.09
CA LYS A 226 10.67 28.92 -3.48
C LYS A 226 10.46 27.43 -3.16
N GLU A 227 9.21 27.00 -3.13
CA GLU A 227 8.81 25.66 -2.70
C GLU A 227 9.37 24.57 -3.63
N GLU A 228 9.38 24.82 -4.95
CA GLU A 228 9.99 23.91 -5.93
C GLU A 228 11.50 23.75 -5.69
N GLN A 229 12.24 24.86 -5.46
CA GLN A 229 13.67 24.75 -5.16
C GLN A 229 13.93 24.03 -3.83
N PHE A 230 13.09 24.23 -2.82
CA PHE A 230 13.19 23.51 -1.55
C PHE A 230 13.04 22.00 -1.76
N TYR A 231 12.01 21.57 -2.48
CA TYR A 231 11.78 20.14 -2.74
C TYR A 231 12.92 19.52 -3.56
N ILE A 232 13.40 20.20 -4.60
CA ILE A 232 14.56 19.75 -5.38
C ILE A 232 15.81 19.65 -4.48
N GLY A 233 16.03 20.61 -3.60
CA GLY A 233 17.11 20.57 -2.60
C GLY A 233 16.99 19.36 -1.66
N ALA A 234 15.78 19.04 -1.20
CA ALA A 234 15.51 17.88 -0.35
C ALA A 234 15.88 16.57 -1.06
N TYR A 235 15.54 16.45 -2.35
CA TYR A 235 15.93 15.31 -3.16
C TYR A 235 17.45 15.17 -3.27
N GLU A 236 18.16 16.26 -3.58
CA GLU A 236 19.62 16.22 -3.72
C GLU A 236 20.35 15.90 -2.41
N LEU A 237 19.76 16.23 -1.26
CA LEU A 237 20.27 15.80 0.05
C LEU A 237 20.10 14.30 0.28
N VAL A 238 18.89 13.78 0.07
CA VAL A 238 18.58 12.35 0.31
C VAL A 238 19.32 11.45 -0.66
N LYS A 239 19.46 11.85 -1.93
CA LYS A 239 20.17 11.11 -2.98
C LYS A 239 21.65 10.86 -2.65
N LYS A 240 22.27 11.70 -1.82
CA LYS A 240 23.68 11.59 -1.40
C LYS A 240 23.89 10.72 -0.16
N LEU A 241 22.81 10.24 0.46
CA LEU A 241 22.91 9.38 1.63
C LEU A 241 23.45 8.00 1.22
N ASP A 242 24.26 7.42 2.09
CA ASP A 242 24.59 6.00 2.04
C ASP A 242 23.76 5.21 3.06
N ARG A 243 23.83 3.89 2.96
CA ARG A 243 23.12 2.97 3.86
C ARG A 243 23.48 3.21 5.34
N LYS A 244 24.76 3.41 5.67
CA LYS A 244 25.22 3.58 7.05
C LYS A 244 24.64 4.84 7.68
N LYS A 245 24.62 5.95 6.94
CA LYS A 245 24.03 7.21 7.38
C LYS A 245 22.52 7.09 7.52
N PHE A 246 21.85 6.44 6.56
CA PHE A 246 20.42 6.17 6.64
C PHE A 246 20.05 5.35 7.89
N GLU A 247 20.76 4.24 8.15
CA GLU A 247 20.57 3.42 9.35
C GLU A 247 20.77 4.23 10.63
N SER A 248 21.80 5.08 10.68
CA SER A 248 22.04 5.99 11.80
C SER A 248 20.90 7.02 11.99
N LEU A 249 20.31 7.54 10.91
CA LEU A 249 19.19 8.49 10.98
C LEU A 249 17.90 7.82 11.47
N MET A 250 17.66 6.58 11.06
CA MET A 250 16.51 5.80 11.48
C MET A 250 16.61 5.32 12.94
N GLY A 251 17.83 5.19 13.48
CA GLY A 251 18.05 4.82 14.87
C GLY A 251 17.40 3.48 15.24
N ILE A 252 16.71 3.42 16.39
CA ILE A 252 16.05 2.19 16.87
C ILE A 252 14.93 1.70 15.97
N ASP A 253 14.28 2.59 15.21
CA ASP A 253 13.22 2.21 14.29
C ASP A 253 13.75 1.32 13.16
N HIS A 254 15.02 1.47 12.77
CA HIS A 254 15.60 0.64 11.72
C HIS A 254 15.57 -0.87 12.05
N PRO A 255 16.31 -1.35 13.07
CA PRO A 255 16.32 -2.78 13.39
C PRO A 255 14.93 -3.27 13.82
N TYR A 256 14.13 -2.44 14.49
CA TYR A 256 12.78 -2.82 14.93
C TYR A 256 11.84 -3.09 13.74
N GLN A 257 11.73 -2.15 12.80
CA GLN A 257 10.85 -2.32 11.63
C GLN A 257 11.39 -3.40 10.69
N LEU A 258 12.71 -3.47 10.48
CA LEU A 258 13.33 -4.51 9.67
C LEU A 258 13.01 -5.90 10.23
N LYS A 259 13.08 -6.07 11.56
CA LYS A 259 12.76 -7.35 12.19
C LYS A 259 11.31 -7.78 11.95
N LYS A 260 10.37 -6.84 11.98
CA LYS A 260 8.96 -7.12 11.66
C LYS A 260 8.79 -7.60 10.22
N ILE A 261 9.49 -6.96 9.27
CA ILE A 261 9.46 -7.38 7.86
C ILE A 261 10.04 -8.79 7.73
N GLU A 262 11.19 -9.08 8.37
CA GLU A 262 11.80 -10.42 8.33
C GLU A 262 10.86 -11.51 8.83
N ILE A 263 10.17 -11.28 9.95
CA ILE A 263 9.22 -12.23 10.53
C ILE A 263 8.05 -12.46 9.57
N ALA A 264 7.45 -11.38 9.06
CA ALA A 264 6.32 -11.47 8.13
C ALA A 264 6.73 -12.15 6.80
N TRP A 265 7.90 -11.82 6.26
CA TRP A 265 8.44 -12.44 5.05
C TRP A 265 8.69 -13.93 5.24
N LYS A 266 9.27 -14.35 6.37
CA LYS A 266 9.50 -15.78 6.66
C LYS A 266 8.17 -16.54 6.71
N LYS A 267 7.16 -15.97 7.37
CA LYS A 267 5.82 -16.57 7.46
C LYS A 267 5.14 -16.66 6.09
N MET A 268 5.27 -15.63 5.27
CA MET A 268 4.72 -15.57 3.92
C MET A 268 5.41 -16.56 2.96
N MET A 269 6.74 -16.61 2.96
CA MET A 269 7.51 -17.42 2.00
C MET A 269 7.69 -18.88 2.41
N LYS A 270 7.58 -19.19 3.70
CA LYS A 270 7.74 -20.53 4.26
C LYS A 270 6.65 -20.77 5.31
N PRO A 271 5.37 -20.87 4.91
CA PRO A 271 4.29 -21.13 5.84
C PRO A 271 4.51 -22.48 6.54
N GLN A 272 4.32 -22.48 7.86
CA GLN A 272 4.31 -23.71 8.66
C GLN A 272 2.85 -24.08 8.90
N LEU A 273 2.40 -25.13 8.20
CA LEU A 273 1.06 -25.66 8.37
C LEU A 273 0.94 -26.35 9.74
N PRO A 274 -0.13 -26.11 10.51
CA PRO A 274 -0.42 -26.88 11.70
C PRO A 274 -0.60 -28.37 11.41
N ASP A 275 -0.24 -29.22 12.37
CA ASP A 275 -0.48 -30.67 12.28
C ASP A 275 -1.97 -31.01 12.22
N ILE A 276 -2.82 -30.16 12.80
CA ILE A 276 -4.27 -30.29 12.84
C ILE A 276 -4.84 -28.96 12.37
N MET A 277 -5.61 -28.99 11.29
CA MET A 277 -6.27 -27.81 10.72
C MET A 277 -7.78 -27.96 10.75
N LYS A 278 -8.49 -26.83 10.82
CA LYS A 278 -9.94 -26.78 10.67
C LYS A 278 -10.39 -25.65 9.79
N ILE A 279 -11.61 -25.75 9.25
CA ILE A 279 -12.28 -24.59 8.65
C ILE A 279 -12.32 -23.44 9.66
N ASN A 280 -11.93 -22.25 9.22
CA ASN A 280 -12.01 -21.05 10.03
C ASN A 280 -13.47 -20.81 10.45
N PRO A 281 -13.79 -20.69 11.76
CA PRO A 281 -15.16 -20.44 12.22
C PRO A 281 -15.77 -19.14 11.70
N ALA A 282 -14.96 -18.18 11.28
CA ALA A 282 -15.41 -16.95 10.64
C ALA A 282 -15.66 -17.09 9.13
N ALA A 283 -15.39 -18.26 8.55
CA ALA A 283 -15.68 -18.54 7.15
C ALA A 283 -17.18 -18.73 6.93
N SER A 284 -17.70 -18.14 5.86
CA SER A 284 -19.05 -18.39 5.36
C SER A 284 -18.99 -18.82 3.91
N PHE A 285 -19.86 -19.77 3.54
CA PHE A 285 -19.90 -20.34 2.20
C PHE A 285 -21.29 -20.14 1.61
N ARG A 286 -21.35 -19.55 0.41
CA ARG A 286 -22.60 -19.33 -0.33
C ARG A 286 -22.50 -19.93 -1.72
N LYS A 287 -23.47 -20.73 -2.15
CA LYS A 287 -23.48 -21.30 -3.48
C LYS A 287 -23.70 -20.20 -4.53
N LYS A 288 -22.83 -20.12 -5.54
CA LYS A 288 -22.92 -19.13 -6.64
C LYS A 288 -23.68 -19.74 -7.83
N ASN A 289 -23.32 -20.95 -8.21
CA ASN A 289 -23.99 -21.75 -9.24
C ASN A 289 -23.79 -23.25 -8.92
N GLU A 290 -24.16 -24.15 -9.84
CA GLU A 290 -24.08 -25.60 -9.62
C GLU A 290 -22.70 -26.09 -9.18
N ASN A 291 -21.63 -25.50 -9.73
CA ASN A 291 -20.26 -25.98 -9.57
C ASN A 291 -19.34 -25.05 -8.77
N THR A 292 -19.81 -23.88 -8.33
CA THR A 292 -18.96 -22.90 -7.61
C THR A 292 -19.62 -22.32 -6.37
N TRP A 293 -18.76 -22.06 -5.37
CA TRP A 293 -19.08 -21.47 -4.09
C TRP A 293 -18.28 -20.19 -3.86
N LEU A 294 -18.88 -19.27 -3.12
CA LEU A 294 -18.22 -18.10 -2.56
C LEU A 294 -17.80 -18.41 -1.13
N ALA A 295 -16.50 -18.48 -0.89
CA ALA A 295 -15.91 -18.55 0.44
C ALA A 295 -15.56 -17.14 0.91
N SER A 296 -16.31 -16.62 1.88
CA SER A 296 -16.03 -15.33 2.53
C SER A 296 -15.35 -15.57 3.87
N VAL A 297 -14.13 -15.06 4.03
CA VAL A 297 -13.29 -15.16 5.23
C VAL A 297 -12.76 -13.77 5.58
N PRO A 298 -12.14 -13.56 6.77
CA PRO A 298 -11.58 -12.25 7.13
C PRO A 298 -10.56 -11.71 6.12
N ALA A 299 -9.85 -12.58 5.40
CA ALA A 299 -8.87 -12.20 4.38
C ALA A 299 -9.50 -11.80 3.03
N GLY A 300 -10.81 -12.00 2.84
CA GLY A 300 -11.53 -11.66 1.61
C GLY A 300 -12.55 -12.70 1.17
N THR A 301 -13.09 -12.50 -0.04
CA THR A 301 -14.02 -13.45 -0.68
C THR A 301 -13.37 -14.09 -1.91
N PHE A 302 -13.52 -15.40 -2.02
CA PHE A 302 -12.90 -16.25 -3.05
C PHE A 302 -13.93 -17.15 -3.71
N GLU A 303 -13.77 -17.39 -5.01
CA GLU A 303 -14.52 -18.43 -5.71
C GLU A 303 -13.77 -19.77 -5.57
N ILE A 304 -14.48 -20.79 -5.13
CA ILE A 304 -13.96 -22.16 -5.04
C ILE A 304 -14.88 -23.12 -5.78
N GLN A 305 -14.30 -24.14 -6.40
CA GLN A 305 -15.05 -25.20 -7.08
C GLN A 305 -15.74 -26.12 -6.06
N GLN A 306 -16.82 -26.79 -6.45
CA GLN A 306 -17.55 -27.75 -5.61
C GLN A 306 -16.60 -28.79 -4.99
N VAL A 307 -15.68 -29.37 -5.78
CA VAL A 307 -14.70 -30.34 -5.28
C VAL A 307 -13.78 -29.77 -4.18
N VAL A 308 -13.46 -28.48 -4.27
CA VAL A 308 -12.68 -27.77 -3.25
C VAL A 308 -13.54 -27.50 -2.01
N PHE A 309 -14.83 -27.22 -2.17
CA PHE A 309 -15.72 -27.10 -1.04
C PHE A 309 -15.90 -28.44 -0.30
N ASP A 310 -16.03 -29.54 -1.04
CA ASP A 310 -16.22 -30.88 -0.47
C ASP A 310 -15.01 -31.34 0.35
N LEU A 311 -13.78 -31.11 -0.14
CA LEU A 311 -12.56 -31.47 0.61
C LEU A 311 -12.42 -30.68 1.91
N LEU A 312 -12.89 -29.42 1.97
CA LEU A 312 -12.76 -28.59 3.18
C LEU A 312 -13.46 -29.22 4.40
N HIS A 313 -14.55 -29.96 4.18
CA HIS A 313 -15.30 -30.63 5.25
C HIS A 313 -14.51 -31.73 5.96
N TYR A 314 -13.41 -32.19 5.38
CA TYR A 314 -12.54 -33.18 6.02
C TYR A 314 -11.63 -32.55 7.09
N PHE A 315 -11.41 -31.24 7.06
CA PHE A 315 -10.63 -30.50 8.05
C PHE A 315 -11.51 -30.12 9.25
N ASP A 316 -11.68 -31.08 10.16
CA ASP A 316 -12.56 -31.01 11.34
C ASP A 316 -11.88 -30.49 12.61
N GLY A 317 -10.56 -30.27 12.58
CA GLY A 317 -9.79 -29.86 13.75
C GLY A 317 -9.55 -30.97 14.78
N LYS A 318 -9.78 -32.24 14.42
CA LYS A 318 -9.57 -33.41 15.29
C LYS A 318 -8.46 -34.31 14.78
N ARG A 319 -8.43 -34.56 13.47
CA ARG A 319 -7.47 -35.46 12.82
C ARG A 319 -6.22 -34.73 12.37
N LYS A 320 -5.09 -35.44 12.34
CA LYS A 320 -3.85 -34.88 11.78
C LYS A 320 -3.97 -34.75 10.26
N THR A 321 -3.32 -33.75 9.69
CA THR A 321 -3.33 -33.47 8.24
C THR A 321 -3.02 -34.70 7.38
N PRO A 322 -2.03 -35.57 7.70
CA PRO A 322 -1.79 -36.79 6.93
C PRO A 322 -2.97 -37.79 6.92
N GLU A 323 -3.73 -37.87 8.01
CA GLU A 323 -4.92 -38.74 8.11
C GLU A 323 -6.08 -38.16 7.31
N VAL A 324 -6.26 -36.85 7.38
CA VAL A 324 -7.23 -36.10 6.58
C VAL A 324 -6.98 -36.31 5.08
N LEU A 325 -5.73 -36.16 4.63
CA LEU A 325 -5.35 -36.36 3.23
C LEU A 325 -5.59 -37.81 2.75
N LYS A 326 -5.32 -38.81 3.59
CA LYS A 326 -5.66 -40.21 3.29
C LYS A 326 -7.17 -40.41 3.11
N ALA A 327 -7.98 -39.79 3.96
CA ALA A 327 -9.44 -39.86 3.87
C ALA A 327 -9.98 -39.17 2.61
N ILE A 328 -9.45 -37.98 2.28
CA ILE A 328 -9.81 -37.26 1.05
C ILE A 328 -9.48 -38.11 -0.17
N ARG A 329 -8.27 -38.69 -0.24
CA ARG A 329 -7.86 -39.55 -1.37
C ARG A 329 -8.78 -40.75 -1.54
N LYS A 330 -9.17 -41.39 -0.43
CA LYS A 330 -10.05 -42.56 -0.43
C LYS A 330 -11.47 -42.22 -0.94
N ASN A 331 -12.02 -41.11 -0.49
CA ASN A 331 -13.45 -40.82 -0.66
C ASN A 331 -13.76 -39.90 -1.84
N LEU A 332 -12.89 -38.93 -2.11
CA LEU A 332 -13.07 -37.94 -3.18
C LEU A 332 -12.20 -38.23 -4.41
N GLN A 333 -11.30 -39.22 -4.33
CA GLN A 333 -10.35 -39.57 -5.41
C GLN A 333 -9.50 -38.38 -5.88
N VAL A 334 -9.26 -37.41 -5.00
CA VAL A 334 -8.39 -36.25 -5.24
C VAL A 334 -7.23 -36.26 -4.24
N GLU A 335 -6.09 -35.69 -4.65
CA GLU A 335 -4.90 -35.56 -3.82
C GLU A 335 -4.54 -34.07 -3.74
N PRO A 336 -4.99 -33.36 -2.69
CA PRO A 336 -4.60 -31.97 -2.46
C PRO A 336 -3.09 -31.88 -2.33
N ASP A 337 -2.46 -31.07 -3.19
CA ASP A 337 -1.05 -30.78 -3.04
C ASP A 337 -0.79 -29.82 -1.87
N ARG A 338 0.49 -29.67 -1.52
CA ARG A 338 0.89 -28.79 -0.43
C ARG A 338 0.58 -27.32 -0.74
N ASP A 339 0.72 -26.88 -1.98
CA ASP A 339 0.51 -25.49 -2.39
C ASP A 339 -0.95 -25.07 -2.17
N LEU A 340 -1.91 -25.97 -2.45
CA LEU A 340 -3.32 -25.75 -2.19
C LEU A 340 -3.61 -25.59 -0.69
N LEU A 341 -3.03 -26.45 0.15
CA LEU A 341 -3.19 -26.36 1.62
C LEU A 341 -2.56 -25.08 2.17
N GLU A 342 -1.37 -24.72 1.70
CA GLU A 342 -0.73 -23.44 2.01
C GLU A 342 -1.61 -22.27 1.57
N GLY A 343 -2.22 -22.35 0.39
CA GLY A 343 -3.20 -21.37 -0.09
C GLY A 343 -4.40 -21.21 0.84
N PHE A 344 -5.03 -22.31 1.29
CA PHE A 344 -6.14 -22.23 2.24
C PHE A 344 -5.74 -21.64 3.57
N TYR A 345 -4.57 -22.03 4.10
CA TYR A 345 -4.07 -21.52 5.36
C TYR A 345 -3.71 -20.03 5.28
N GLN A 346 -2.99 -19.62 4.23
CA GLN A 346 -2.59 -18.23 4.01
C GLN A 346 -3.79 -17.30 3.77
N ASN A 347 -4.85 -17.80 3.13
CA ASN A 347 -6.11 -17.06 2.95
C ASN A 347 -7.07 -17.20 4.15
N ARG A 348 -6.68 -17.90 5.23
CA ARG A 348 -7.51 -18.10 6.43
C ARG A 348 -8.84 -18.81 6.16
N ILE A 349 -8.88 -19.68 5.14
CA ILE A 349 -9.95 -20.64 4.91
C ILE A 349 -9.79 -21.80 5.90
N LEU A 350 -8.56 -22.28 6.07
CA LEU A 350 -8.15 -23.19 7.14
C LEU A 350 -7.31 -22.44 8.18
N ILE A 351 -7.41 -22.85 9.45
CA ILE A 351 -6.62 -22.34 10.57
C ILE A 351 -6.01 -23.45 11.42
#